data_AF-Q01P54-F1
#
_entry.id   AF-Q01P54-F1
#
_cell.length_a   1.000
_cell.length_b   1.000
_cell.length_c   1.000
_cell.angle_alpha   90.00
_cell.angle_beta   90.00
_cell.angle_gamma   90.00
#
_symmetry.space_group_name_H-M   'P 1'
#
loop_
_entity.id
_entity.type
_entity.pdbx_description
1 polymer ?
#
loop_
_entity_poly.entity_id
_entity_poly.type
_entity_poly.pdbx_seq_one_letter_code
_entity_poly.pdbx_strand_id
1 'polypeptide(L)'
;MSGRGIMTESGTDSTLNIWSVPECPFQIETSPQVLDDIRLSVVDAFFSLPRGGAEIGGILLGSFKSGRLSITGYAALDCEHAYGPSFTLSPPDEARLKALLSAHSGVDTAARPVGWYHSHTRSEIFLSDADLQLHQRYFPEAWQIALVIKPHTFQPARIGFFFREADGSMRTKDSYREITLEALPLRQVPRGVPSAAPAEQPPLRRWRPEPEPADRRPSIISTPPAAAVASNTAAAAPQPAPDPNPEPDPPEPPAEPAVTFPVPQFLPPASTPSHRWVWVLAIGVIAGVGAAGFQTRQAWLPKVVAAVNPAPPAPLPPPTLGLNATDHEGQLQINWDRNSRALLEARDAMLEITEGTAAQAIQLDSAHLRAGSFTYARQAEKVDIRLIVHQANAPDVREVTSFLGKLPEIKPPVEDPEIQKQRDELAKQAAKLKVDLNWQAMKTKKLEKDLQSMREEMRQQQLKRLNNQLPDK
;
A
#
# COMPACT_ATOMS: atom_id res chain seq x y z
N MET A 1 -2.51 -46.48 44.75
CA MET A 1 -3.13 -45.19 45.16
C MET A 1 -2.35 -44.07 44.49
N SER A 2 -3.02 -42.99 44.09
CA SER A 2 -2.58 -42.12 42.99
C SER A 2 -1.29 -41.33 43.22
N GLY A 3 -0.34 -41.43 42.29
CA GLY A 3 0.68 -40.41 42.06
C GLY A 3 0.08 -39.27 41.24
N ARG A 4 0.05 -38.06 41.80
CA ARG A 4 -0.53 -36.86 41.15
C ARG A 4 0.54 -36.20 40.28
N GLY A 5 0.64 -36.62 39.02
CA GLY A 5 1.58 -36.04 38.06
C GLY A 5 1.27 -34.56 37.81
N ILE A 6 2.23 -33.68 38.10
CA ILE A 6 2.15 -32.27 37.70
C ILE A 6 2.39 -32.21 36.19
N MET A 7 1.34 -31.89 35.45
CA MET A 7 1.39 -31.67 34.01
C MET A 7 1.99 -30.28 33.77
N THR A 8 3.30 -30.21 33.57
CA THR A 8 3.96 -28.99 33.11
C THR A 8 3.58 -28.75 31.65
N GLU A 9 2.65 -27.82 31.42
CA GLU A 9 2.33 -27.33 30.08
C GLU A 9 3.51 -26.53 29.52
N SER A 10 4.41 -27.22 28.80
CA SER A 10 5.52 -26.62 28.06
C SER A 10 5.02 -25.87 26.81
N GLY A 11 4.21 -24.83 27.03
CA GLY A 11 3.45 -24.14 25.98
C GLY A 11 4.16 -22.94 25.36
N THR A 12 5.22 -23.15 24.58
CA THR A 12 5.66 -22.23 23.50
C THR A 12 6.48 -22.97 22.45
N ASP A 13 5.84 -23.72 21.56
CA ASP A 13 6.45 -24.11 20.29
C ASP A 13 6.30 -22.93 19.31
N SER A 14 7.02 -21.85 19.58
CA SER A 14 6.99 -20.62 18.78
C SER A 14 7.83 -20.84 17.52
N THR A 15 7.17 -21.11 16.40
CA THR A 15 7.79 -21.21 15.07
C THR A 15 8.61 -19.95 14.76
N LEU A 16 9.94 -20.06 14.82
CA LEU A 16 10.86 -18.97 14.50
C LEU A 16 11.06 -18.89 12.98
N ASN A 17 11.05 -17.66 12.45
CA ASN A 17 11.43 -17.40 11.06
C ASN A 17 12.95 -17.53 10.91
N ILE A 18 13.38 -18.44 10.05
CA ILE A 18 14.80 -18.72 9.79
C ILE A 18 15.31 -17.84 8.64
N TRP A 19 16.42 -17.15 8.87
CA TRP A 19 17.17 -16.41 7.86
C TRP A 19 18.64 -16.85 7.85
N SER A 20 19.20 -16.98 6.64
CA SER A 20 20.58 -17.40 6.39
C SER A 20 20.99 -17.10 4.95
N VAL A 21 22.25 -16.71 4.76
CA VAL A 21 22.93 -16.55 3.47
C VAL A 21 24.36 -17.12 3.61
N PRO A 22 25.03 -17.58 2.52
CA PRO A 22 26.35 -18.20 2.60
C PRO A 22 27.44 -17.35 3.28
N GLU A 23 27.33 -16.03 3.21
CA GLU A 23 28.28 -15.06 3.75
C GLU A 23 28.10 -14.83 5.26
N CYS A 24 26.94 -15.22 5.82
CA CYS A 24 26.65 -15.08 7.24
C CYS A 24 27.20 -16.30 8.00
N PRO A 25 28.17 -16.14 8.93
CA PRO A 25 28.83 -17.26 9.61
C PRO A 25 27.95 -17.99 10.64
N PHE A 26 26.68 -17.58 10.77
CA PHE A 26 25.69 -18.15 11.69
C PHE A 26 24.28 -18.05 11.10
N GLN A 27 23.35 -18.81 11.68
CA GLN A 27 21.93 -18.76 11.34
C GLN A 27 21.20 -17.73 12.21
N ILE A 28 20.32 -16.92 11.61
CA ILE A 28 19.46 -15.98 12.34
C ILE A 28 18.06 -16.58 12.44
N GLU A 29 17.49 -16.61 13.63
CA GLU A 29 16.13 -17.09 13.91
C GLU A 29 15.36 -16.01 14.64
N THR A 30 14.23 -15.57 14.11
CA THR A 30 13.47 -14.44 14.67
C THR A 30 12.04 -14.84 14.97
N SER A 31 11.54 -14.49 16.15
CA SER A 31 10.11 -14.66 16.46
C SER A 31 9.27 -13.81 15.49
N PRO A 32 8.27 -14.38 14.78
CA PRO A 32 7.40 -13.62 13.90
C PRO A 32 6.65 -12.49 14.64
N GLN A 33 6.31 -12.72 15.92
CA GLN A 33 5.65 -11.71 16.77
C GLN A 33 6.54 -10.49 16.98
N VAL A 34 7.83 -10.69 17.26
CA VAL A 34 8.80 -9.58 17.45
C VAL A 34 8.94 -8.75 16.18
N LEU A 35 8.95 -9.39 15.00
CA LEU A 35 8.98 -8.67 13.73
C LEU A 35 7.69 -7.90 13.45
N ASP A 36 6.52 -8.46 13.79
CA ASP A 36 5.24 -7.79 13.57
C ASP A 36 5.03 -6.61 14.55
N ASP A 37 5.42 -6.76 15.82
CA ASP A 37 5.38 -5.70 16.84
C ASP A 37 6.30 -4.51 16.46
N ILE A 38 7.54 -4.81 16.02
CA ILE A 38 8.46 -3.79 15.48
C ILE A 38 7.85 -3.15 14.22
N ARG A 39 7.31 -3.96 13.29
CA ARG A 39 6.68 -3.46 12.06
C ARG A 39 5.51 -2.52 12.36
N LEU A 40 4.64 -2.85 13.31
CA LEU A 40 3.52 -2.02 13.74
C LEU A 40 4.01 -0.68 14.29
N SER A 41 5.01 -0.71 15.18
CA SER A 41 5.62 0.49 15.77
C SER A 41 6.24 1.39 14.69
N VAL A 42 6.95 0.79 13.73
CA VAL A 42 7.61 1.50 12.62
C VAL A 42 6.59 2.09 11.64
N VAL A 43 5.48 1.41 11.38
CA VAL A 43 4.39 1.91 10.52
C VAL A 43 3.66 3.08 11.19
N ASP A 44 3.38 3.00 12.50
CA ASP A 44 2.77 4.11 13.24
C ASP A 44 3.67 5.36 13.23
N ALA A 45 4.97 5.19 13.52
CA ALA A 45 5.96 6.25 13.44
C ALA A 45 6.11 6.82 12.00
N PHE A 46 5.99 5.98 10.97
CA PHE A 46 6.00 6.40 9.56
C PHE A 46 4.82 7.33 9.20
N PHE A 47 3.64 7.09 9.76
CA PHE A 47 2.45 7.91 9.52
C PHE A 47 2.31 9.11 10.49
N SER A 48 3.11 9.16 11.57
CA SER A 48 3.04 10.21 12.59
C SER A 48 3.37 11.63 12.10
N LEU A 49 4.19 11.77 11.04
CA LEU A 49 4.61 13.08 10.49
C LEU A 49 4.25 13.23 8.99
N PRO A 50 3.65 14.37 8.57
CA PRO A 50 3.17 14.58 7.19
C PRO A 50 4.21 14.52 6.05
N ARG A 51 5.49 14.34 6.35
CA ARG A 51 6.61 14.32 5.38
C ARG A 51 7.47 13.06 5.52
N GLY A 52 6.81 11.91 5.67
CA GLY A 52 7.45 10.59 5.74
C GLY A 52 7.90 10.16 7.13
N GLY A 53 7.15 10.53 8.17
CA GLY A 53 7.34 9.98 9.52
C GLY A 53 8.63 10.36 10.24
N ALA A 54 8.80 9.78 11.42
CA ALA A 54 10.05 9.75 12.17
C ALA A 54 10.62 8.32 12.15
N GLU A 55 11.94 8.20 12.01
CA GLU A 55 12.65 6.93 12.08
C GLU A 55 12.83 6.53 13.54
N ILE A 56 12.33 5.35 13.91
CA ILE A 56 12.46 4.80 15.26
C ILE A 56 13.42 3.61 15.27
N GLY A 57 13.86 3.22 16.46
CA GLY A 57 14.76 2.10 16.64
C GLY A 57 14.79 1.60 18.07
N GLY A 58 15.68 0.65 18.34
CA GLY A 58 15.78 0.00 19.64
C GLY A 58 16.77 -1.15 19.62
N ILE A 59 16.82 -1.93 20.70
CA ILE A 59 17.66 -3.13 20.78
C ILE A 59 16.86 -4.39 20.53
N LEU A 60 17.54 -5.41 19.99
CA LEU A 60 17.02 -6.76 19.83
C LEU A 60 17.51 -7.62 20.99
N LEU A 61 16.61 -8.43 21.54
CA LEU A 61 16.84 -9.27 22.72
C LEU A 61 16.72 -10.75 22.36
N GLY A 62 17.64 -11.58 22.89
CA GLY A 62 17.63 -13.01 22.61
C GLY A 62 18.87 -13.74 23.10
N SER A 63 19.34 -14.74 22.36
CA SER A 63 20.56 -15.47 22.69
C SER A 63 21.35 -15.90 21.45
N PHE A 64 22.65 -16.13 21.63
CA PHE A 64 23.51 -16.75 20.62
C PHE A 64 24.11 -18.03 21.19
N LYS A 65 23.83 -19.18 20.56
CA LYS A 65 24.29 -20.50 20.99
C LYS A 65 24.64 -21.34 19.76
N SER A 66 25.77 -22.03 19.76
CA SER A 66 26.15 -23.01 18.73
C SER A 66 26.01 -22.53 17.27
N GLY A 67 26.39 -21.28 16.96
CA GLY A 67 26.29 -20.72 15.60
C GLY A 67 24.86 -20.32 15.18
N ARG A 68 23.97 -20.09 16.15
CA ARG A 68 22.57 -19.71 15.94
C ARG A 68 22.22 -18.52 16.83
N LEU A 69 21.71 -17.47 16.20
CA LEU A 69 21.26 -16.23 16.81
C LEU A 69 19.72 -16.25 16.88
N SER A 70 19.16 -16.47 18.06
CA SER A 70 17.71 -16.46 18.27
C SER A 70 17.27 -15.12 18.85
N ILE A 71 16.46 -14.36 18.12
CA ILE A 71 15.87 -13.07 18.48
C ILE A 71 14.43 -13.33 18.95
N THR A 72 14.19 -13.14 20.25
CA THR A 72 12.94 -13.52 20.94
C THR A 72 12.24 -12.36 21.63
N GLY A 73 12.85 -11.17 21.64
CA GLY A 73 12.25 -9.94 22.13
C GLY A 73 12.91 -8.71 21.52
N TYR A 74 12.41 -7.53 21.89
CA TYR A 74 13.00 -6.24 21.57
C TYR A 74 12.70 -5.24 22.69
N ALA A 75 13.42 -4.13 22.70
CA ALA A 75 13.10 -2.98 23.55
C ALA A 75 13.34 -1.69 22.75
N ALA A 76 12.28 -0.90 22.56
CA ALA A 76 12.32 0.35 21.82
C ALA A 76 13.15 1.41 22.54
N LEU A 77 13.82 2.27 21.77
CA LEU A 77 14.53 3.45 22.27
C LEU A 77 13.69 4.70 21.98
N ASP A 78 13.29 5.41 23.04
CA ASP A 78 12.68 6.73 22.92
C ASP A 78 13.73 7.74 22.41
N CYS A 79 13.79 7.90 21.08
CA CYS A 79 14.62 8.87 20.39
C CYS A 79 13.95 10.25 20.44
N GLU A 80 14.72 11.31 20.71
CA GLU A 80 14.20 12.69 20.73
C GLU A 80 14.29 13.42 19.38
N HIS A 81 14.90 12.79 18.36
CA HIS A 81 15.01 13.32 16.98
C HIS A 81 15.65 14.72 16.90
N ALA A 82 16.60 15.02 17.79
CA ALA A 82 17.25 16.34 17.89
C ALA A 82 17.95 16.81 16.60
N TYR A 83 18.37 15.88 15.73
CA TYR A 83 19.00 16.15 14.44
C TYR A 83 18.04 16.01 13.25
N GLY A 84 16.73 15.96 13.50
CA GLY A 84 15.69 15.74 12.50
C GLY A 84 15.10 14.33 12.55
N PRO A 85 14.21 13.98 11.60
CA PRO A 85 13.37 12.79 11.68
C PRO A 85 14.12 11.46 11.43
N SER A 86 15.43 11.48 11.19
CA SER A 86 16.21 10.26 11.02
C SER A 86 16.71 9.70 12.36
N PHE A 87 17.04 8.40 12.41
CA PHE A 87 17.48 7.73 13.64
C PHE A 87 18.96 8.03 13.98
N THR A 88 19.30 9.32 14.10
CA THR A 88 20.64 9.79 14.48
C THR A 88 20.63 10.20 15.95
N LEU A 89 21.31 9.43 16.80
CA LEU A 89 21.25 9.60 18.25
C LEU A 89 21.94 10.89 18.72
N SER A 90 21.21 11.69 19.51
CA SER A 90 21.77 12.78 20.31
C SER A 90 22.60 12.25 21.50
N PRO A 91 23.41 13.09 22.19
CA PRO A 91 24.09 12.66 23.42
C PRO A 91 23.12 12.18 24.53
N PRO A 92 21.93 12.80 24.74
CA PRO A 92 20.85 12.21 25.52
C PRO A 92 20.36 10.83 25.03
N ASP A 93 20.12 10.65 23.72
CA ASP A 93 19.73 9.35 23.16
C ASP A 93 20.80 8.28 23.39
N GLU A 94 22.08 8.61 23.23
CA GLU A 94 23.19 7.70 23.54
C GLU A 94 23.20 7.28 25.01
N ALA A 95 22.84 8.19 25.93
CA ALA A 95 22.74 7.88 27.35
C ALA A 95 21.55 6.95 27.63
N ARG A 96 20.40 7.19 26.97
CA ARG A 96 19.24 6.28 27.00
C ARG A 96 19.60 4.89 26.48
N LEU A 97 20.28 4.79 25.33
CA LEU A 97 20.75 3.51 24.76
C LEU A 97 21.70 2.76 25.70
N LYS A 98 22.68 3.46 26.30
CA LYS A 98 23.61 2.85 27.29
C LYS A 98 22.88 2.29 28.51
N ALA A 99 21.90 3.03 29.04
CA ALA A 99 21.09 2.58 30.17
C ALA A 99 20.26 1.33 29.79
N LEU A 100 19.64 1.36 28.60
CA LEU A 100 18.80 0.30 28.06
C LEU A 100 19.61 -0.99 27.80
N LEU A 101 20.81 -0.89 27.22
CA LEU A 101 21.76 -2.00 27.09
C LEU A 101 22.19 -2.56 28.45
N SER A 102 22.50 -1.69 29.42
CA SER A 102 22.94 -2.10 30.76
C SER A 102 21.85 -2.88 31.51
N ALA A 103 20.58 -2.45 31.37
CA ALA A 103 19.44 -3.12 31.99
C ALA A 103 19.23 -4.57 31.50
N HIS A 104 19.70 -4.92 30.29
CA HIS A 104 19.53 -6.24 29.68
C HIS A 104 20.82 -7.08 29.61
N SER A 105 21.95 -6.54 30.08
CA SER A 105 23.26 -7.22 30.01
C SER A 105 23.58 -8.11 31.22
N GLY A 106 22.63 -8.32 32.13
CA GLY A 106 22.81 -9.13 33.34
C GLY A 106 22.96 -10.63 33.04
N VAL A 107 23.74 -11.34 33.87
CA VAL A 107 23.99 -12.79 33.73
C VAL A 107 22.72 -13.63 33.91
N ASP A 108 21.78 -13.16 34.74
CA ASP A 108 20.49 -13.81 35.02
C ASP A 108 19.39 -13.44 34.00
N THR A 109 19.69 -12.60 33.00
CA THR A 109 18.70 -12.19 31.99
C THR A 109 18.50 -13.31 30.97
N ALA A 110 17.29 -13.87 30.90
CA ALA A 110 16.97 -14.96 29.95
C ALA A 110 17.16 -14.56 28.47
N ALA A 111 17.16 -13.26 28.18
CA ALA A 111 17.47 -12.68 26.87
C ALA A 111 18.44 -11.49 27.04
N ARG A 112 19.53 -11.49 26.26
CA ARG A 112 20.57 -10.44 26.23
C ARG A 112 20.49 -9.61 24.94
N PRO A 113 21.13 -8.42 24.86
CA PRO A 113 21.27 -7.68 23.62
C PRO A 113 21.99 -8.50 22.53
N VAL A 114 21.26 -8.84 21.46
CA VAL A 114 21.75 -9.58 20.28
C VAL A 114 21.99 -8.70 19.06
N GLY A 115 21.62 -7.43 19.14
CA GLY A 115 21.77 -6.46 18.08
C GLY A 115 20.85 -5.27 18.31
N TRP A 116 20.61 -4.52 17.25
CA TRP A 116 19.71 -3.38 17.25
C TRP A 116 18.90 -3.32 15.96
N TYR A 117 17.88 -2.48 15.97
CA TYR A 117 17.08 -2.18 14.80
C TYR A 117 16.82 -0.69 14.68
N HIS A 118 16.62 -0.23 13.45
CA HIS A 118 16.01 1.06 13.15
C HIS A 118 15.22 1.01 11.85
N SER A 119 14.38 2.01 11.62
CA SER A 119 13.63 2.15 10.38
C SER A 119 14.27 3.15 9.42
N HIS A 120 14.18 2.91 8.11
CA HIS A 120 14.45 3.91 7.07
C HIS A 120 13.16 4.35 6.39
N THR A 121 12.71 5.59 6.58
CA THR A 121 11.44 6.07 6.00
C THR A 121 11.61 6.70 4.62
N ARG A 122 12.81 7.20 4.29
CA ARG A 122 13.11 7.91 3.04
C ARG A 122 14.12 7.20 2.14
N SER A 123 14.83 6.21 2.70
CA SER A 123 15.97 5.54 2.10
C SER A 123 15.69 4.06 1.82
N GLU A 124 16.48 3.44 0.94
CA GLU A 124 16.52 1.98 0.82
C GLU A 124 17.22 1.33 2.03
N ILE A 125 17.26 0.00 2.05
CA ILE A 125 17.80 -0.81 3.15
C ILE A 125 19.33 -0.85 3.05
N PHE A 126 19.98 0.04 3.79
CA PHE A 126 21.43 0.17 3.93
C PHE A 126 21.80 0.63 5.35
N LEU A 127 23.09 0.56 5.71
CA LEU A 127 23.64 1.21 6.91
C LEU A 127 24.45 2.45 6.51
N SER A 128 24.10 3.60 7.05
CA SER A 128 24.89 4.83 6.90
C SER A 128 26.20 4.76 7.68
N ASP A 129 27.10 5.72 7.46
CA ASP A 129 28.34 5.85 8.24
C ASP A 129 28.06 6.08 9.73
N ALA A 130 26.91 6.67 10.09
CA ALA A 130 26.47 6.85 11.47
C ALA A 130 25.98 5.52 12.07
N ASP A 131 25.20 4.74 11.32
CA ASP A 131 24.71 3.41 11.74
C ASP A 131 25.86 2.43 11.93
N LEU A 132 26.85 2.46 11.04
CA LEU A 132 28.06 1.65 11.16
C LEU A 132 28.86 2.02 12.43
N GLN A 133 28.99 3.31 12.74
CA GLN A 133 29.65 3.77 13.96
C GLN A 133 28.87 3.36 15.22
N LEU A 134 27.53 3.48 15.22
CA LEU A 134 26.66 3.03 16.30
C LEU A 134 26.81 1.52 16.52
N HIS A 135 26.73 0.71 15.46
CA HIS A 135 26.93 -0.73 15.52
C HIS A 135 28.33 -1.08 16.05
N GLN A 136 29.40 -0.48 15.53
CA GLN A 136 30.76 -0.73 16.01
C GLN A 136 30.99 -0.34 17.48
N ARG A 137 30.32 0.72 17.96
CA ARG A 137 30.49 1.25 19.32
C ARG A 137 29.71 0.48 20.39
N TYR A 138 28.50 0.04 20.07
CA TYR A 138 27.57 -0.57 21.03
C TYR A 138 27.34 -2.06 20.83
N PHE A 139 27.68 -2.59 19.64
CA PHE A 139 27.49 -3.98 19.26
C PHE A 139 28.80 -4.56 18.63
N PRO A 140 29.89 -4.63 19.42
CA PRO A 140 31.22 -4.99 18.90
C PRO A 140 31.38 -6.48 18.58
N GLU A 141 30.49 -7.35 19.08
CA GLU A 141 30.63 -8.80 18.95
C GLU A 141 30.37 -9.28 17.51
N ALA A 142 31.12 -10.28 17.06
CA ALA A 142 31.04 -10.79 15.69
C ALA A 142 29.67 -11.41 15.32
N TRP A 143 28.90 -11.83 16.32
CA TRP A 143 27.58 -12.44 16.19
C TRP A 143 26.42 -11.45 16.41
N GLN A 144 26.70 -10.19 16.74
CA GLN A 144 25.66 -9.17 16.87
C GLN A 144 25.31 -8.54 15.51
N ILE A 145 24.06 -8.12 15.37
CA ILE A 145 23.50 -7.67 14.09
C ILE A 145 22.94 -6.23 14.14
N ALA A 146 22.67 -5.67 12.96
CA ALA A 146 21.72 -4.59 12.77
C ALA A 146 20.55 -5.08 11.89
N LEU A 147 19.34 -4.62 12.19
CA LEU A 147 18.11 -4.89 11.42
C LEU A 147 17.53 -3.57 10.93
N VAL A 148 17.52 -3.35 9.62
CA VAL A 148 16.91 -2.15 9.02
C VAL A 148 15.53 -2.51 8.50
N ILE A 149 14.51 -1.75 8.94
CA ILE A 149 13.12 -1.90 8.49
C ILE A 149 12.75 -0.73 7.58
N LYS A 150 12.40 -0.99 6.33
CA LYS A 150 11.82 -0.01 5.43
C LYS A 150 10.29 -0.15 5.43
N PRO A 151 9.54 0.69 6.18
CA PRO A 151 8.10 0.80 5.96
C PRO A 151 7.83 1.30 4.54
N HIS A 152 6.66 0.95 4.02
CA HIS A 152 6.15 1.51 2.78
C HIS A 152 4.66 1.78 2.98
N THR A 153 4.17 2.88 2.42
CA THR A 153 2.77 3.30 2.56
C THR A 153 1.77 2.25 2.05
N PHE A 154 2.15 1.46 1.03
CA PHE A 154 1.24 0.66 0.21
C PHE A 154 1.82 -0.70 -0.24
N GLN A 155 2.97 -1.08 0.31
CA GLN A 155 3.60 -2.39 0.15
C GLN A 155 3.93 -2.91 1.55
N PRO A 156 4.02 -4.21 1.79
CA PRO A 156 4.41 -4.70 3.10
C PRO A 156 5.86 -4.26 3.41
N ALA A 157 6.16 -4.02 4.69
CA ALA A 157 7.46 -3.49 5.08
C ALA A 157 8.59 -4.44 4.68
N ARG A 158 9.67 -3.92 4.08
CA ARG A 158 10.87 -4.70 3.77
C ARG A 158 11.82 -4.67 4.97
N ILE A 159 12.53 -5.76 5.22
CA ILE A 159 13.62 -5.81 6.22
C ILE A 159 14.91 -6.36 5.63
N GLY A 160 16.04 -5.88 6.13
CA GLY A 160 17.36 -6.43 5.83
C GLY A 160 18.20 -6.62 7.09
N PHE A 161 18.86 -7.77 7.17
CA PHE A 161 19.84 -8.07 8.21
C PHE A 161 21.24 -7.66 7.76
N PHE A 162 22.00 -7.11 8.70
CA PHE A 162 23.40 -6.72 8.55
C PHE A 162 24.20 -7.35 9.69
N PHE A 163 25.33 -7.96 9.35
CA PHE A 163 26.14 -8.81 10.22
C PHE A 163 27.60 -8.69 9.80
N ARG A 164 28.53 -9.17 10.65
CA ARG A 164 29.95 -9.22 10.27
C ARG A 164 30.23 -10.50 9.50
N GLU A 165 30.97 -10.35 8.40
CA GLU A 165 31.50 -11.45 7.61
C GLU A 165 32.64 -12.16 8.38
N ALA A 166 33.10 -13.30 7.88
CA ALA A 166 34.15 -14.09 8.52
C ALA A 166 35.50 -13.36 8.65
N ASP A 167 35.74 -12.30 7.86
CA ASP A 167 36.92 -11.43 7.95
C ASP A 167 36.73 -10.24 8.92
N GLY A 168 35.55 -10.11 9.54
CA GLY A 168 35.17 -9.03 10.44
C GLY A 168 34.67 -7.75 9.74
N SER A 169 34.69 -7.71 8.41
CA SER A 169 34.08 -6.63 7.63
C SER A 169 32.54 -6.71 7.68
N MET A 170 31.88 -5.69 7.16
CA MET A 170 30.42 -5.62 7.10
C MET A 170 30.02 -4.88 5.83
N ARG A 171 29.29 -5.56 4.93
CA ARG A 171 28.62 -4.92 3.80
C ARG A 171 27.55 -3.94 4.32
N THR A 172 27.71 -2.65 4.05
CA THR A 172 26.78 -1.60 4.50
C THR A 172 25.82 -1.10 3.44
N LYS A 173 26.20 -1.15 2.15
CA LYS A 173 25.45 -0.49 1.06
C LYS A 173 24.09 -1.11 0.74
N ASP A 174 23.96 -2.42 0.94
CA ASP A 174 22.74 -3.18 0.73
C ASP A 174 22.78 -4.42 1.65
N SER A 175 21.62 -4.96 2.03
CA SER A 175 21.55 -6.27 2.70
C SER A 175 21.75 -7.41 1.68
N TYR A 176 22.32 -8.54 2.12
CA TYR A 176 22.50 -9.73 1.28
C TYR A 176 21.17 -10.37 0.83
N ARG A 177 20.14 -10.28 1.68
CA ARG A 177 18.80 -10.76 1.35
C ARG A 177 17.75 -10.05 2.19
N GLU A 178 16.94 -9.27 1.52
CA GLU A 178 15.77 -8.64 2.12
C GLU A 178 14.59 -9.62 2.25
N ILE A 179 13.69 -9.34 3.18
CA ILE A 179 12.43 -10.07 3.39
C ILE A 179 11.27 -9.08 3.39
N THR A 180 10.17 -9.43 2.75
CA THR A 180 8.88 -8.74 2.88
C THR A 180 8.15 -9.24 4.13
N LEU A 181 7.83 -8.34 5.06
CA LEU A 181 7.02 -8.65 6.24
C LEU A 181 5.54 -8.51 5.91
N GLU A 182 4.88 -9.64 5.68
CA GLU A 182 3.42 -9.72 5.70
C GLU A 182 2.90 -9.47 7.12
N ALA A 183 1.80 -8.74 7.25
CA ALA A 183 1.15 -8.52 8.54
C ALA A 183 0.57 -9.85 9.04
N LEU A 184 0.86 -10.22 10.29
CA LEU A 184 0.25 -11.41 10.88
C LEU A 184 -1.26 -11.20 11.01
N PRO A 185 -2.10 -12.22 10.78
CA PRO A 185 -3.53 -12.09 10.98
C PRO A 185 -3.83 -11.65 12.41
N LEU A 186 -4.59 -10.56 12.57
CA LEU A 186 -5.04 -10.09 13.88
C LEU A 186 -5.66 -11.24 14.66
N ARG A 187 -4.95 -11.72 15.67
CA ARG A 187 -5.39 -12.85 16.48
C ARG A 187 -6.65 -12.42 17.22
N GLN A 188 -7.80 -12.93 16.78
CA GLN A 188 -9.06 -12.66 17.47
C GLN A 188 -8.91 -13.07 18.94
N VAL A 189 -9.02 -12.09 19.83
CA VAL A 189 -9.07 -12.34 21.27
C VAL A 189 -10.23 -13.31 21.51
N PRO A 190 -10.01 -14.47 22.18
CA PRO A 190 -11.09 -15.39 22.45
C PRO A 190 -12.25 -14.67 23.15
N ARG A 191 -13.45 -14.70 22.55
CA ARG A 191 -14.70 -14.26 23.20
C ARG A 191 -14.93 -15.16 24.42
N GLY A 192 -14.44 -14.70 25.57
CA GLY A 192 -14.38 -15.50 26.80
C GLY A 192 -13.64 -14.82 27.95
N VAL A 193 -12.73 -13.88 27.68
CA VAL A 193 -12.25 -12.97 28.74
C VAL A 193 -13.37 -11.97 29.05
N PRO A 194 -13.86 -11.86 30.30
CA PRO A 194 -14.82 -10.83 30.66
C PRO A 194 -14.19 -9.46 30.42
N SER A 195 -14.86 -8.63 29.61
CA SER A 195 -14.45 -7.24 29.40
C SER A 195 -14.25 -6.58 30.75
N ALA A 196 -13.05 -6.07 31.02
CA ALA A 196 -12.89 -5.09 32.07
C ALA A 196 -13.92 -3.97 31.82
N ALA A 197 -14.62 -3.54 32.87
CA ALA A 197 -15.61 -2.47 32.73
C ALA A 197 -14.93 -1.25 32.08
N PRO A 198 -15.58 -0.56 31.13
CA PRO A 198 -14.99 0.63 30.52
C PRO A 198 -14.58 1.61 31.62
N ALA A 199 -13.30 2.00 31.64
CA ALA A 199 -12.85 3.07 32.50
C ALA A 199 -13.71 4.31 32.17
N GLU A 200 -14.36 4.88 33.20
CA GLU A 200 -15.24 6.03 33.01
C GLU A 200 -14.48 7.15 32.32
N GLN A 201 -14.94 7.55 31.13
CA GLN A 201 -14.37 8.70 30.44
C GLN A 201 -14.60 9.93 31.32
N PRO A 202 -13.54 10.70 31.67
CA PRO A 202 -13.74 11.94 32.41
C PRO A 202 -14.66 12.85 31.58
N PRO A 203 -15.70 13.44 32.19
CA PRO A 203 -16.74 14.12 31.44
C PRO A 203 -16.15 15.29 30.65
N LEU A 204 -16.45 15.32 29.35
CA LEU A 204 -15.97 16.35 28.42
C LEU A 204 -16.24 17.74 28.99
N ARG A 205 -15.17 18.45 29.39
CA ARG A 205 -15.20 19.87 29.77
C ARG A 205 -15.66 20.70 28.57
N ARG A 206 -16.98 20.89 28.48
CA ARG A 206 -17.63 21.75 27.49
C ARG A 206 -17.16 23.18 27.76
N TRP A 207 -16.16 23.65 27.01
CA TRP A 207 -15.59 24.99 27.17
C TRP A 207 -16.66 26.03 26.83
N ARG A 208 -17.19 26.69 27.86
CA ARG A 208 -18.10 27.82 27.76
C ARG A 208 -17.28 29.08 28.06
N PRO A 209 -17.29 30.12 27.22
CA PRO A 209 -16.72 31.42 27.58
C PRO A 209 -17.47 31.98 28.79
N GLU A 210 -16.72 32.34 29.84
CA GLU A 210 -17.24 32.96 31.04
C GLU A 210 -17.63 34.43 30.74
N PRO A 211 -18.90 34.85 30.94
CA PRO A 211 -19.25 36.27 30.97
C PRO A 211 -19.09 36.82 32.39
N GLU A 212 -18.43 37.98 32.53
CA GLU A 212 -18.29 38.65 33.82
C GLU A 212 -19.63 39.00 34.50
N PRO A 213 -19.65 39.11 35.85
CA PRO A 213 -20.90 39.26 36.60
C PRO A 213 -21.48 40.67 36.51
N ALA A 214 -22.73 40.77 36.04
CA ALA A 214 -23.56 41.97 36.13
C ALA A 214 -24.74 41.76 37.09
N ASP A 215 -25.06 42.79 37.88
CA ASP A 215 -26.00 42.78 39.01
C ASP A 215 -27.48 42.44 38.66
N ARG A 216 -28.12 41.69 39.59
CA ARG A 216 -29.50 41.88 40.11
C ARG A 216 -30.68 42.09 39.14
N ARG A 217 -31.57 41.08 39.03
CA ARG A 217 -32.95 41.04 39.61
C ARG A 217 -33.80 39.84 39.10
N PRO A 218 -34.89 39.45 39.78
CA PRO A 218 -35.47 38.10 39.63
C PRO A 218 -36.70 37.98 38.70
N SER A 219 -36.89 36.74 38.23
CA SER A 219 -38.13 36.01 37.97
C SER A 219 -39.36 36.73 37.40
N ILE A 220 -39.77 36.33 36.18
CA ILE A 220 -41.20 36.16 35.83
C ILE A 220 -41.39 34.79 35.17
N ILE A 221 -42.37 34.05 35.67
CA ILE A 221 -42.87 32.78 35.13
C ILE A 221 -43.94 33.08 34.08
N SER A 222 -43.95 32.38 32.94
CA SER A 222 -45.17 32.15 32.16
C SER A 222 -45.10 30.86 31.35
N THR A 223 -46.15 30.06 31.49
CA THR A 223 -46.41 28.75 30.87
C THR A 223 -47.04 28.87 29.46
N PRO A 224 -47.09 27.77 28.68
CA PRO A 224 -47.65 27.78 27.31
C PRO A 224 -49.19 27.65 27.31
N PRO A 225 -49.81 27.63 26.12
CA PRO A 225 -50.65 26.45 25.84
C PRO A 225 -50.51 25.89 24.41
N ALA A 226 -50.97 24.65 24.25
CA ALA A 226 -51.16 23.97 22.98
C ALA A 226 -52.60 24.14 22.46
N ALA A 227 -52.81 23.92 21.16
CA ALA A 227 -53.99 23.23 20.63
C ALA A 227 -53.77 22.82 19.16
N ALA A 228 -54.11 21.57 18.84
CA ALA A 228 -54.27 21.10 17.46
C ALA A 228 -55.75 21.13 17.08
N VAL A 229 -56.05 21.34 15.80
CA VAL A 229 -57.35 20.94 15.22
C VAL A 229 -57.14 20.51 13.77
N ALA A 230 -57.54 19.29 13.47
CA ALA A 230 -57.68 18.77 12.11
C ALA A 230 -59.18 18.66 11.79
N SER A 231 -59.55 18.89 10.53
CA SER A 231 -60.91 18.67 10.03
C SER A 231 -60.86 18.14 8.61
N ASN A 232 -61.19 16.85 8.45
CA ASN A 232 -61.49 16.22 7.16
C ASN A 232 -63.01 15.94 7.09
N THR A 233 -63.60 16.18 5.92
CA THR A 233 -64.97 15.81 5.56
C THR A 233 -64.90 15.32 4.10
N ALA A 234 -64.88 14.02 3.81
CA ALA A 234 -65.99 13.06 3.83
C ALA A 234 -67.03 13.25 2.70
N ALA A 235 -67.02 12.24 1.79
CA ALA A 235 -68.19 11.56 1.22
C ALA A 235 -69.12 12.32 0.22
N ALA A 236 -69.78 11.68 -0.75
CA ALA A 236 -69.72 10.32 -1.31
C ALA A 236 -70.38 10.27 -2.72
N ALA A 237 -70.22 9.15 -3.41
CA ALA A 237 -71.11 8.64 -4.47
C ALA A 237 -71.45 7.18 -4.09
N PRO A 238 -72.54 6.51 -4.57
CA PRO A 238 -72.58 6.08 -6.00
C PRO A 238 -73.96 5.70 -6.64
N GLN A 239 -73.88 5.32 -7.93
CA GLN A 239 -74.69 4.31 -8.69
C GLN A 239 -76.02 4.68 -9.42
N PRO A 240 -76.38 3.94 -10.50
CA PRO A 240 -77.33 4.38 -11.56
C PRO A 240 -78.63 3.54 -11.68
N ALA A 241 -79.50 3.90 -12.63
CA ALA A 241 -80.79 3.22 -12.92
C ALA A 241 -80.93 2.78 -14.41
N PRO A 242 -81.78 1.77 -14.74
CA PRO A 242 -81.98 1.23 -16.08
C PRO A 242 -83.34 1.54 -16.75
N ASP A 243 -83.39 1.39 -18.08
CA ASP A 243 -84.58 1.22 -18.96
C ASP A 243 -85.22 -0.19 -18.79
N PRO A 244 -86.46 -0.55 -19.27
CA PRO A 244 -86.96 -0.31 -20.66
C PRO A 244 -88.51 -0.32 -20.93
N ASN A 245 -88.88 -0.49 -22.22
CA ASN A 245 -90.07 -1.20 -22.80
C ASN A 245 -91.27 -0.35 -23.37
N PRO A 246 -92.18 -0.88 -24.24
CA PRO A 246 -91.97 -1.04 -25.69
C PRO A 246 -93.16 -0.62 -26.64
N GLU A 247 -93.01 -0.97 -27.94
CA GLU A 247 -93.91 -0.91 -29.12
C GLU A 247 -95.41 -1.32 -28.97
N PRO A 248 -96.25 -0.97 -29.96
CA PRO A 248 -96.70 -2.00 -30.93
C PRO A 248 -96.73 -1.56 -32.42
N ASP A 249 -96.83 -2.57 -33.31
CA ASP A 249 -96.62 -2.52 -34.78
C ASP A 249 -97.91 -2.93 -35.59
N PRO A 250 -97.93 -3.46 -36.85
CA PRO A 250 -98.55 -2.83 -38.03
C PRO A 250 -99.74 -3.62 -38.66
N PRO A 251 -100.18 -3.30 -39.92
CA PRO A 251 -100.21 -4.36 -40.96
C PRO A 251 -100.01 -3.96 -42.46
N GLU A 252 -99.03 -4.59 -43.13
CA GLU A 252 -99.01 -5.41 -44.39
C GLU A 252 -99.78 -5.11 -45.74
N PRO A 253 -99.41 -5.77 -46.89
CA PRO A 253 -99.37 -5.19 -48.25
C PRO A 253 -100.23 -5.93 -49.33
N PRO A 254 -99.97 -5.81 -50.66
CA PRO A 254 -99.05 -6.72 -51.42
C PRO A 254 -98.26 -5.99 -52.56
N ALA A 255 -97.61 -6.55 -53.60
CA ALA A 255 -97.44 -7.91 -54.19
C ALA A 255 -96.13 -8.02 -55.05
N GLU A 256 -95.84 -9.20 -55.63
CA GLU A 256 -94.78 -9.46 -56.66
C GLU A 256 -95.38 -9.94 -58.02
N PRO A 257 -94.56 -10.18 -59.09
CA PRO A 257 -94.08 -11.56 -59.36
C PRO A 257 -92.67 -11.71 -60.01
N ALA A 258 -92.19 -12.97 -60.13
CA ALA A 258 -90.81 -13.41 -60.43
C ALA A 258 -90.55 -14.04 -61.84
N VAL A 259 -89.42 -14.78 -61.98
CA VAL A 259 -88.96 -15.77 -63.02
C VAL A 259 -87.96 -15.27 -64.12
N THR A 260 -86.90 -15.97 -64.60
CA THR A 260 -85.96 -17.06 -64.15
C THR A 260 -84.73 -17.15 -65.13
N PHE A 261 -83.59 -17.77 -64.74
CA PHE A 261 -82.33 -17.98 -65.51
C PHE A 261 -82.36 -19.08 -66.60
N PRO A 262 -81.35 -19.13 -67.52
CA PRO A 262 -80.43 -20.30 -67.55
C PRO A 262 -78.96 -20.03 -67.99
N VAL A 263 -78.06 -21.00 -67.70
CA VAL A 263 -76.64 -21.08 -68.17
C VAL A 263 -76.28 -22.56 -68.48
N PRO A 264 -75.68 -22.88 -69.65
CA PRO A 264 -74.46 -23.72 -69.73
C PRO A 264 -73.58 -23.34 -70.98
N GLN A 265 -72.48 -23.97 -71.45
CA GLN A 265 -71.71 -25.22 -71.17
C GLN A 265 -70.16 -24.92 -71.14
N PHE A 266 -69.30 -25.96 -71.21
CA PHE A 266 -67.82 -25.89 -71.28
C PHE A 266 -67.27 -26.25 -72.69
N LEU A 267 -66.02 -25.86 -72.99
CA LEU A 267 -65.25 -26.24 -74.20
C LEU A 267 -63.90 -26.92 -73.83
N PRO A 268 -63.35 -27.82 -74.67
CA PRO A 268 -62.15 -28.63 -74.38
C PRO A 268 -60.82 -27.89 -74.64
N PRO A 269 -59.68 -28.40 -74.11
CA PRO A 269 -58.41 -27.66 -74.10
C PRO A 269 -57.64 -27.69 -75.43
N ALA A 270 -57.06 -26.54 -75.80
CA ALA A 270 -56.06 -26.43 -76.86
C ALA A 270 -54.63 -26.59 -76.31
N SER A 271 -53.73 -27.18 -77.11
CA SER A 271 -52.37 -27.55 -76.68
C SER A 271 -51.34 -26.43 -76.81
N THR A 272 -50.82 -25.98 -75.65
CA THR A 272 -49.45 -25.46 -75.37
C THR A 272 -48.80 -24.39 -76.28
N PRO A 273 -48.08 -23.44 -75.65
CA PRO A 273 -46.62 -23.49 -75.80
C PRO A 273 -45.87 -23.62 -74.46
N SER A 274 -44.61 -24.03 -74.51
CA SER A 274 -43.81 -24.35 -73.32
C SER A 274 -43.17 -23.11 -72.68
N HIS A 275 -43.70 -22.67 -71.54
CA HIS A 275 -43.17 -21.56 -70.72
C HIS A 275 -41.76 -21.79 -70.12
N ARG A 276 -40.99 -22.78 -70.61
CA ARG A 276 -39.65 -23.13 -70.08
C ARG A 276 -38.64 -21.98 -70.22
N TRP A 277 -38.68 -21.23 -71.32
CA TRP A 277 -37.88 -20.01 -71.49
C TRP A 277 -38.24 -18.96 -70.43
N VAL A 278 -39.53 -18.71 -70.16
CA VAL A 278 -39.98 -17.76 -69.14
C VAL A 278 -39.41 -18.10 -67.76
N TRP A 279 -39.36 -19.39 -67.40
CA TRP A 279 -38.71 -19.84 -66.16
C TRP A 279 -37.19 -19.63 -66.14
N VAL A 280 -36.49 -19.82 -67.26
CA VAL A 280 -35.04 -19.53 -67.35
C VAL A 280 -34.75 -18.03 -67.19
N LEU A 281 -35.56 -17.16 -67.79
CA LEU A 281 -35.46 -15.71 -67.55
C LEU A 281 -35.79 -15.34 -66.12
N ALA A 282 -36.85 -15.91 -65.53
CA ALA A 282 -37.22 -15.66 -64.13
C ALA A 282 -36.09 -16.06 -63.16
N ILE A 283 -35.48 -17.24 -63.36
CA ILE A 283 -34.34 -17.70 -62.56
C ILE A 283 -33.13 -16.79 -62.78
N GLY A 284 -32.83 -16.38 -64.02
CA GLY A 284 -31.74 -15.45 -64.33
C GLY A 284 -31.90 -14.09 -63.65
N VAL A 285 -33.12 -13.53 -63.65
CA VAL A 285 -33.44 -12.27 -62.95
C VAL A 285 -33.35 -12.44 -61.44
N ILE A 286 -33.89 -13.52 -60.86
CA ILE A 286 -33.80 -13.79 -59.41
C ILE A 286 -32.34 -13.98 -58.98
N ALA A 287 -31.54 -14.70 -59.75
CA ALA A 287 -30.10 -14.87 -59.50
C ALA A 287 -29.34 -13.55 -59.62
N GLY A 288 -29.66 -12.71 -60.62
CA GLY A 288 -29.08 -11.38 -60.78
C GLY A 288 -29.42 -10.42 -59.63
N VAL A 289 -30.69 -10.39 -59.21
CA VAL A 289 -31.15 -9.60 -58.05
C VAL A 289 -30.52 -10.12 -56.75
N GLY A 290 -30.43 -11.44 -56.59
CA GLY A 290 -29.74 -12.06 -55.45
C GLY A 290 -28.25 -11.72 -55.40
N ALA A 291 -27.55 -11.77 -56.54
CA ALA A 291 -26.14 -11.39 -56.66
C ALA A 291 -25.93 -9.89 -56.39
N ALA A 292 -26.78 -9.01 -56.94
CA ALA A 292 -26.71 -7.57 -56.69
C ALA A 292 -27.02 -7.23 -55.21
N GLY A 293 -28.02 -7.88 -54.61
CA GLY A 293 -28.33 -7.78 -53.18
C GLY A 293 -27.16 -8.26 -52.30
N PHE A 294 -26.50 -9.35 -52.68
CA PHE A 294 -25.33 -9.87 -51.98
C PHE A 294 -24.09 -8.98 -52.17
N GLN A 295 -23.90 -8.35 -53.33
CA GLN A 295 -22.79 -7.44 -53.58
C GLN A 295 -22.97 -6.11 -52.83
N THR A 296 -24.20 -5.58 -52.80
CA THR A 296 -24.56 -4.36 -52.06
C THR A 296 -24.77 -4.57 -50.55
N ARG A 297 -24.59 -5.79 -50.04
CA ARG A 297 -24.87 -6.17 -48.64
C ARG A 297 -24.24 -5.23 -47.62
N GLN A 298 -23.02 -4.74 -47.84
CA GLN A 298 -22.36 -3.84 -46.88
C GLN A 298 -23.13 -2.51 -46.65
N ALA A 299 -23.95 -2.06 -47.61
CA ALA A 299 -24.73 -0.83 -47.49
C ALA A 299 -26.10 -1.01 -46.82
N TRP A 300 -26.70 -2.21 -46.89
CA TRP A 300 -28.06 -2.46 -46.39
C TRP A 300 -28.14 -3.43 -45.21
N LEU A 301 -27.28 -4.45 -45.14
CA LEU A 301 -27.30 -5.43 -44.04
C LEU A 301 -27.15 -4.77 -42.66
N PRO A 302 -26.26 -3.77 -42.44
CA PRO A 302 -26.14 -3.11 -41.14
C PRO A 302 -27.44 -2.43 -40.70
N LYS A 303 -28.18 -1.82 -41.64
CA LYS A 303 -29.45 -1.13 -41.36
C LYS A 303 -30.57 -2.12 -41.01
N VAL A 304 -30.64 -3.25 -41.72
CA VAL A 304 -31.63 -4.30 -41.44
C VAL A 304 -31.30 -5.02 -40.12
N VAL A 305 -30.03 -5.34 -39.86
CA VAL A 305 -29.60 -5.95 -38.59
C VAL A 305 -29.87 -5.02 -37.41
N ALA A 306 -29.62 -3.72 -37.52
CA ALA A 306 -29.94 -2.74 -36.47
C ALA A 306 -31.45 -2.51 -36.25
N ALA A 307 -32.29 -2.81 -37.24
CA ALA A 307 -33.75 -2.72 -37.13
C ALA A 307 -34.38 -3.98 -36.53
N VAL A 308 -33.80 -5.16 -36.78
CA VAL A 308 -34.29 -6.46 -36.26
C VAL A 308 -33.70 -6.77 -34.88
N ASN A 309 -32.43 -6.45 -34.67
CA ASN A 309 -31.78 -6.44 -33.36
C ASN A 309 -31.53 -4.96 -32.99
N PRO A 310 -32.44 -4.28 -32.27
CA PRO A 310 -32.10 -3.01 -31.66
C PRO A 310 -30.85 -3.23 -30.80
N ALA A 311 -29.85 -2.36 -30.97
CA ALA A 311 -28.62 -2.46 -30.20
C ALA A 311 -28.96 -2.50 -28.70
N PRO A 312 -28.25 -3.29 -27.88
CA PRO A 312 -28.37 -3.20 -26.43
C PRO A 312 -28.29 -1.73 -26.01
N PRO A 313 -29.12 -1.27 -25.06
CA PRO A 313 -29.06 0.12 -24.62
C PRO A 313 -27.60 0.45 -24.29
N ALA A 314 -27.11 1.56 -24.86
CA ALA A 314 -25.71 1.93 -24.74
C ALA A 314 -25.29 1.81 -23.27
N PRO A 315 -24.20 1.09 -22.95
CA PRO A 315 -23.80 0.92 -21.56
C PRO A 315 -23.70 2.31 -20.93
N LEU A 316 -24.33 2.45 -19.77
CA LEU A 316 -24.30 3.72 -19.02
C LEU A 316 -22.85 4.21 -18.96
N PRO A 317 -22.58 5.51 -19.15
CA PRO A 317 -21.23 6.03 -19.09
C PRO A 317 -20.59 5.55 -17.78
N PRO A 318 -19.34 5.02 -17.82
CA PRO A 318 -18.71 4.48 -16.64
C PRO A 318 -18.69 5.54 -15.54
N PRO A 319 -18.97 5.17 -14.28
CA PRO A 319 -19.05 6.14 -13.19
C PRO A 319 -17.71 6.87 -13.07
N THR A 320 -17.76 8.19 -13.22
CA THR A 320 -16.57 9.04 -13.19
C THR A 320 -16.05 9.18 -11.77
N LEU A 321 -14.78 8.84 -11.58
CA LEU A 321 -13.97 9.17 -10.41
C LEU A 321 -13.50 10.63 -10.46
N GLY A 322 -13.49 11.26 -11.64
CA GLY A 322 -13.10 12.66 -11.80
C GLY A 322 -11.60 12.87 -11.66
N LEU A 323 -10.82 11.95 -12.24
CA LEU A 323 -9.38 11.82 -12.07
C LEU A 323 -8.63 12.89 -12.90
N ASN A 324 -7.93 13.77 -12.20
CA ASN A 324 -7.15 14.87 -12.79
C ASN A 324 -5.71 14.82 -12.26
N ALA A 325 -4.76 15.40 -12.99
CA ALA A 325 -3.35 15.46 -12.60
C ALA A 325 -2.75 16.84 -12.95
N THR A 326 -2.25 17.56 -11.95
CA THR A 326 -1.71 18.92 -12.06
C THR A 326 -0.31 19.00 -11.46
N ASP A 327 0.67 19.45 -12.23
CA ASP A 327 2.07 19.55 -11.78
C ASP A 327 2.38 20.89 -11.11
N HIS A 328 3.04 20.82 -9.97
CA HIS A 328 3.58 21.96 -9.22
C HIS A 328 5.08 21.72 -8.98
N GLU A 329 5.92 22.35 -9.80
CA GLU A 329 7.40 22.28 -9.69
C GLU A 329 7.95 20.84 -9.66
N GLY A 330 7.38 19.93 -10.46
CA GLY A 330 7.79 18.52 -10.52
C GLY A 330 7.10 17.62 -9.48
N GLN A 331 6.22 18.17 -8.64
CA GLN A 331 5.27 17.40 -7.83
C GLN A 331 3.93 17.31 -8.57
N LEU A 332 3.63 16.11 -9.08
CA LEU A 332 2.38 15.81 -9.75
C LEU A 332 1.29 15.54 -8.72
N GLN A 333 0.32 16.44 -8.62
CA GLN A 333 -0.83 16.33 -7.75
C GLN A 333 -1.99 15.66 -8.49
N ILE A 334 -2.31 14.44 -8.11
CA ILE A 334 -3.35 13.58 -8.70
C ILE A 334 -4.61 13.69 -7.83
N ASN A 335 -5.69 14.23 -8.37
CA ASN A 335 -6.92 14.53 -7.63
C ASN A 335 -8.11 13.73 -8.18
N TRP A 336 -9.11 13.45 -7.34
CA TRP A 336 -10.37 12.78 -7.72
C TRP A 336 -11.55 13.30 -6.91
N ASP A 337 -12.78 13.11 -7.41
CA ASP A 337 -13.99 13.52 -6.72
C ASP A 337 -14.36 12.54 -5.59
N ARG A 338 -14.01 12.93 -4.37
CA ARG A 338 -14.39 12.24 -3.12
C ARG A 338 -15.90 11.99 -2.94
N ASN A 339 -16.76 12.73 -3.64
CA ASN A 339 -18.21 12.54 -3.60
C ASN A 339 -18.71 11.55 -4.67
N SER A 340 -17.83 11.06 -5.54
CA SER A 340 -18.19 10.03 -6.53
C SER A 340 -18.71 8.78 -5.83
N ARG A 341 -19.86 8.29 -6.28
CA ARG A 341 -20.53 7.12 -5.69
C ARG A 341 -19.63 5.89 -5.66
N ALA A 342 -18.78 5.72 -6.67
CA ALA A 342 -17.83 4.61 -6.75
C ALA A 342 -16.78 4.63 -5.62
N LEU A 343 -16.42 5.83 -5.11
CA LEU A 343 -15.48 6.00 -4.00
C LEU A 343 -16.17 5.92 -2.63
N LEU A 344 -17.46 6.28 -2.55
CA LEU A 344 -18.26 6.10 -1.33
C LEU A 344 -18.58 4.61 -1.06
N GLU A 345 -18.71 3.80 -2.10
CA GLU A 345 -18.94 2.34 -2.01
C GLU A 345 -17.63 1.51 -2.12
N ALA A 346 -16.46 2.19 -2.18
CA ALA A 346 -15.15 1.58 -2.26
C ALA A 346 -14.70 0.95 -0.92
N ARG A 347 -13.92 -0.13 -1.02
CA ARG A 347 -13.17 -0.69 0.12
C ARG A 347 -11.71 -0.23 0.10
N ASP A 348 -11.11 -0.32 -1.07
CA ASP A 348 -9.73 0.00 -1.40
C ASP A 348 -9.64 0.39 -2.89
N ALA A 349 -8.48 0.89 -3.32
CA ALA A 349 -8.22 1.22 -4.71
C ALA A 349 -6.73 1.09 -5.05
N MET A 350 -6.41 0.76 -6.29
CA MET A 350 -5.05 0.75 -6.83
C MET A 350 -4.84 1.95 -7.75
N LEU A 351 -3.81 2.75 -7.48
CA LEU A 351 -3.30 3.80 -8.37
C LEU A 351 -2.06 3.27 -9.11
N GLU A 352 -2.18 2.98 -10.40
CA GLU A 352 -1.07 2.61 -11.26
C GLU A 352 -0.51 3.86 -11.95
N ILE A 353 0.75 4.18 -11.69
CA ILE A 353 1.48 5.30 -12.32
C ILE A 353 2.53 4.71 -13.27
N THR A 354 2.49 5.09 -14.54
CA THR A 354 3.42 4.59 -15.57
C THR A 354 4.27 5.73 -16.10
N GLU A 355 5.58 5.63 -15.89
CA GLU A 355 6.60 6.55 -16.40
C GLU A 355 7.45 5.83 -17.46
N GLY A 356 7.24 6.16 -18.74
CA GLY A 356 7.94 5.52 -19.85
C GLY A 356 7.61 4.02 -19.98
N THR A 357 8.52 3.15 -19.53
CA THR A 357 8.36 1.69 -19.50
C THR A 357 8.19 1.10 -18.11
N ALA A 358 8.34 1.91 -17.05
CA ALA A 358 8.17 1.48 -15.66
C ALA A 358 6.75 1.77 -15.19
N ALA A 359 6.08 0.77 -14.64
CA ALA A 359 4.76 0.91 -14.01
C ALA A 359 4.85 0.63 -12.52
N GLN A 360 4.34 1.56 -11.70
CA GLN A 360 4.34 1.52 -10.25
C GLN A 360 2.90 1.44 -9.74
N ALA A 361 2.57 0.39 -8.99
CA ALA A 361 1.24 0.15 -8.44
C ALA A 361 1.17 0.54 -6.95
N ILE A 362 0.20 1.39 -6.59
CA ILE A 362 0.10 2.10 -5.32
C ILE A 362 -1.30 1.85 -4.71
N GLN A 363 -1.39 0.98 -3.71
CA GLN A 363 -2.66 0.61 -3.05
C GLN A 363 -3.20 1.69 -2.10
N LEU A 364 -4.12 2.53 -2.56
CA LEU A 364 -4.81 3.54 -1.75
C LEU A 364 -5.85 2.93 -0.80
N ASP A 365 -5.72 3.25 0.49
CA ASP A 365 -6.68 2.88 1.53
C ASP A 365 -7.89 3.83 1.62
N SER A 366 -8.86 3.48 2.48
CA SER A 366 -10.06 4.30 2.71
C SER A 366 -9.80 5.69 3.32
N ALA A 367 -8.62 5.98 3.86
CA ALA A 367 -8.25 7.32 4.34
C ALA A 367 -7.75 8.18 3.18
N HIS A 368 -6.86 7.63 2.35
CA HIS A 368 -6.37 8.28 1.14
C HIS A 368 -7.51 8.56 0.15
N LEU A 369 -8.40 7.60 -0.10
CA LEU A 369 -9.55 7.78 -0.98
C LEU A 369 -10.48 8.93 -0.54
N ARG A 370 -10.64 9.13 0.78
CA ARG A 370 -11.40 10.27 1.34
C ARG A 370 -10.65 11.60 1.28
N ALA A 371 -9.31 11.59 1.27
CA ALA A 371 -8.52 12.80 1.14
C ALA A 371 -8.72 13.48 -0.24
N GLY A 372 -8.98 12.69 -1.28
CA GLY A 372 -9.32 13.21 -2.63
C GLY A 372 -8.12 13.65 -3.48
N SER A 373 -6.90 13.49 -2.97
CA SER A 373 -5.67 13.90 -3.64
C SER A 373 -4.47 13.06 -3.21
N PHE A 374 -3.56 12.81 -4.16
CA PHE A 374 -2.28 12.12 -3.97
C PHE A 374 -1.17 12.95 -4.62
N THR A 375 0.01 13.02 -3.99
CA THR A 375 1.15 13.78 -4.54
C THR A 375 2.28 12.83 -4.91
N TYR A 376 2.80 12.96 -6.13
CA TYR A 376 3.82 12.10 -6.71
C TYR A 376 4.97 12.92 -7.30
N ALA A 377 6.21 12.67 -6.88
CA ALA A 377 7.39 13.32 -7.46
C ALA A 377 7.74 12.63 -8.79
N ARG A 378 7.42 13.28 -9.91
CA ARG A 378 7.61 12.68 -11.26
C ARG A 378 9.06 12.73 -11.71
N GLN A 379 9.50 11.71 -12.44
CA GLN A 379 10.83 11.64 -13.05
C GLN A 379 10.77 11.76 -14.57
N ALA A 380 9.59 11.60 -15.17
CA ALA A 380 9.34 11.72 -16.60
C ALA A 380 8.60 13.01 -17.00
N GLU A 381 8.71 13.38 -18.28
CA GLU A 381 7.85 14.42 -18.87
C GLU A 381 6.42 13.92 -19.12
N LYS A 382 6.24 12.63 -19.38
CA LYS A 382 4.95 11.97 -19.57
C LYS A 382 4.70 10.95 -18.47
N VAL A 383 3.56 11.08 -17.80
CA VAL A 383 3.11 10.19 -16.73
C VAL A 383 1.68 9.74 -17.05
N ASP A 384 1.47 8.45 -17.30
CA ASP A 384 0.11 7.89 -17.45
C ASP A 384 -0.36 7.36 -16.09
N ILE A 385 -1.56 7.73 -15.68
CA ILE A 385 -2.11 7.43 -14.35
C ILE A 385 -3.43 6.68 -14.52
N ARG A 386 -3.58 5.54 -13.84
CA ARG A 386 -4.82 4.77 -13.79
C ARG A 386 -5.24 4.55 -12.35
N LEU A 387 -6.45 5.00 -11.99
CA LEU A 387 -7.07 4.69 -10.71
C LEU A 387 -8.08 3.56 -10.91
N ILE A 388 -7.92 2.47 -10.17
CA ILE A 388 -8.80 1.29 -10.14
C ILE A 388 -9.41 1.24 -8.74
N VAL A 389 -10.74 1.38 -8.63
CA VAL A 389 -11.45 1.41 -7.34
C VAL A 389 -12.23 0.12 -7.17
N HIS A 390 -11.92 -0.63 -6.12
CA HIS A 390 -12.56 -1.91 -5.81
C HIS A 390 -13.78 -1.68 -4.90
N GLN A 391 -14.95 -2.05 -5.41
CA GLN A 391 -16.23 -1.82 -4.73
C GLN A 391 -16.73 -3.07 -4.02
N ALA A 392 -17.40 -2.89 -2.87
CA ALA A 392 -17.85 -4.00 -2.03
C ALA A 392 -18.84 -4.96 -2.72
N ASN A 393 -19.73 -4.42 -3.56
CA ASN A 393 -20.89 -5.09 -4.14
C ASN A 393 -21.11 -4.76 -5.63
N ALA A 394 -20.09 -4.20 -6.30
CA ALA A 394 -20.16 -3.67 -7.66
C ALA A 394 -18.84 -3.95 -8.41
N PRO A 395 -18.83 -3.97 -9.76
CA PRO A 395 -17.60 -4.18 -10.52
C PRO A 395 -16.60 -3.03 -10.31
N ASP A 396 -15.31 -3.33 -10.43
CA ASP A 396 -14.23 -2.36 -10.27
C ASP A 396 -14.35 -1.20 -11.27
N VAL A 397 -14.21 0.01 -10.76
CA VAL A 397 -14.28 1.24 -11.58
C VAL A 397 -12.88 1.70 -11.88
N ARG A 398 -12.60 1.90 -13.17
CA ARG A 398 -11.27 2.31 -13.65
C ARG A 398 -11.37 3.61 -14.42
N GLU A 399 -10.56 4.58 -14.04
CA GLU A 399 -10.37 5.83 -14.77
C GLU A 399 -8.89 6.02 -15.08
N VAL A 400 -8.59 6.63 -16.23
CA VAL A 400 -7.23 6.86 -16.70
C VAL A 400 -7.11 8.34 -17.06
N THR A 401 -6.07 8.98 -16.55
CA THR A 401 -5.66 10.33 -16.94
C THR A 401 -4.18 10.31 -17.32
N SER A 402 -3.72 11.26 -18.11
CA SER A 402 -2.31 11.35 -18.47
C SER A 402 -1.82 12.79 -18.38
N PHE A 403 -0.65 12.94 -17.76
CA PHE A 403 0.03 14.21 -17.62
C PHE A 403 1.20 14.28 -18.60
N LEU A 404 1.35 15.43 -19.25
CA LEU A 404 2.48 15.74 -20.13
C LEU A 404 2.98 17.16 -19.84
N GLY A 405 4.20 17.28 -19.35
CA GLY A 405 4.81 18.58 -19.04
C GLY A 405 6.32 18.47 -18.88
N LYS A 406 7.05 19.54 -19.24
CA LYS A 406 8.51 19.58 -19.14
C LYS A 406 8.96 19.35 -17.70
N LEU A 407 9.96 18.51 -17.47
CA LEU A 407 10.51 18.31 -16.12
C LEU A 407 11.21 19.62 -15.69
N PRO A 408 11.03 20.10 -14.44
CA PRO A 408 11.76 21.27 -13.97
C PRO A 408 13.26 20.99 -13.97
N GLU A 409 14.07 21.94 -14.46
CA GLU A 409 15.50 21.91 -14.19
C GLU A 409 15.70 22.08 -12.67
N ILE A 410 16.14 21.02 -11.99
CA ILE A 410 16.64 21.12 -10.62
C ILE A 410 17.95 21.90 -10.67
N LYS A 411 17.85 23.23 -10.70
CA LYS A 411 18.98 24.10 -10.43
C LYS A 411 19.38 23.82 -8.98
N PRO A 412 20.65 23.47 -8.70
CA PRO A 412 21.09 23.34 -7.32
C PRO A 412 20.79 24.68 -6.61
N PRO A 413 20.38 24.64 -5.32
CA PRO A 413 20.12 25.86 -4.59
C PRO A 413 21.35 26.77 -4.70
N VAL A 414 21.13 28.07 -4.86
CA VAL A 414 22.21 29.06 -4.94
C VAL A 414 22.89 29.10 -3.57
N GLU A 415 23.91 28.25 -3.40
CA GLU A 415 24.76 28.23 -2.22
C GLU A 415 25.44 29.60 -2.12
N ASP A 416 25.34 30.22 -0.95
CA ASP A 416 26.02 31.48 -0.64
C ASP A 416 27.53 31.31 -0.93
N PRO A 417 28.22 32.21 -1.66
CA PRO A 417 29.64 32.03 -2.01
C PRO A 417 30.57 31.85 -0.79
N GLU A 418 30.13 32.20 0.42
CA GLU A 418 30.83 31.86 1.66
C GLU A 418 30.69 30.38 2.03
N ILE A 419 29.50 29.78 1.88
CA ILE A 419 29.26 28.35 2.13
C ILE A 419 30.06 27.50 1.14
N GLN A 420 30.11 27.90 -0.14
CA GLN A 420 30.92 27.20 -1.14
C GLN A 420 32.42 27.23 -0.78
N LYS A 421 32.95 28.39 -0.37
CA LYS A 421 34.34 28.51 0.13
C LYS A 421 34.58 27.65 1.37
N GLN A 422 33.66 27.64 2.33
CA GLN A 422 33.78 26.82 3.54
C GLN A 422 33.79 25.32 3.20
N ARG A 423 32.92 24.86 2.29
CA ARG A 423 32.88 23.46 1.84
C ARG A 423 34.17 23.05 1.13
N ASP A 424 34.67 23.89 0.22
CA ASP A 424 35.90 23.63 -0.52
C ASP A 424 37.13 23.64 0.40
N GLU A 425 37.16 24.51 1.42
CA GLU A 425 38.23 24.54 2.41
C GLU A 425 38.17 23.33 3.37
N LEU A 426 36.97 22.94 3.82
CA LEU A 426 36.76 21.72 4.59
C LEU A 426 37.21 20.47 3.80
N ALA A 427 36.91 20.41 2.50
CA ALA A 427 37.34 19.34 1.61
C ALA A 427 38.87 19.26 1.47
N LYS A 428 39.57 20.41 1.35
CA LYS A 428 41.05 20.44 1.38
C LYS A 428 41.61 19.98 2.72
N GLN A 429 41.01 20.40 3.83
CA GLN A 429 41.44 19.99 5.17
C GLN A 429 41.26 18.48 5.37
N ALA A 430 40.12 17.92 4.98
CA ALA A 430 39.87 16.47 5.02
C ALA A 430 40.85 15.68 4.13
N ALA A 431 41.14 16.18 2.92
CA ALA A 431 42.12 15.58 2.02
C ALA A 431 43.53 15.57 2.63
N LYS A 432 43.96 16.69 3.24
CA LYS A 432 45.25 16.79 3.94
C LYS A 432 45.32 15.84 5.15
N LEU A 433 44.28 15.82 5.99
CA LEU A 433 44.21 14.95 7.16
C LEU A 433 44.32 13.47 6.78
N LYS A 434 43.71 13.07 5.65
CA LYS A 434 43.81 11.71 5.10
C LYS A 434 45.22 11.36 4.64
N VAL A 435 45.97 12.30 4.06
CA VAL A 435 47.39 12.11 3.71
C VAL A 435 48.24 11.96 4.97
N ASP A 436 48.05 12.83 5.96
CA ASP A 436 48.80 12.79 7.22
C ASP A 436 48.54 11.50 8.02
N LEU A 437 47.27 11.04 8.08
CA LEU A 437 46.89 9.75 8.68
C LEU A 437 47.53 8.56 7.96
N ASN A 438 47.50 8.53 6.62
CA ASN A 438 48.15 7.48 5.83
C ASN A 438 49.68 7.48 6.07
N TRP A 439 50.31 8.64 6.20
CA TRP A 439 51.73 8.74 6.51
C TRP A 439 52.05 8.20 7.91
N GLN A 440 51.23 8.53 8.92
CA GLN A 440 51.39 7.97 10.26
C GLN A 440 51.20 6.44 10.28
N ALA A 441 50.18 5.91 9.59
CA ALA A 441 49.95 4.47 9.46
C ALA A 441 51.11 3.73 8.77
N MET A 442 51.75 4.35 7.78
CA MET A 442 52.97 3.80 7.16
C MET A 442 54.16 3.83 8.11
N LYS A 443 54.28 4.86 8.96
CA LYS A 443 55.34 4.98 9.97
C LYS A 443 55.17 3.96 11.11
N THR A 444 53.96 3.73 11.62
CA THR A 444 53.69 2.70 12.64
C THR A 444 53.96 1.31 12.09
N LYS A 445 53.46 0.99 10.89
CA LYS A 445 53.74 -0.29 10.21
C LYS A 445 55.23 -0.54 9.97
N LYS A 446 56.02 0.51 9.70
CA LYS A 446 57.48 0.41 9.64
C LYS A 446 58.09 0.09 11.01
N LEU A 447 57.69 0.83 12.05
CA LEU A 447 58.16 0.61 13.42
C LEU A 447 57.87 -0.82 13.92
N GLU A 448 56.67 -1.34 13.65
CA GLU A 448 56.29 -2.73 13.96
C GLU A 448 57.20 -3.74 13.26
N LYS A 449 57.50 -3.52 11.97
CA LYS A 449 58.41 -4.38 11.20
C LYS A 449 59.83 -4.35 11.77
N ASP A 450 60.34 -3.16 12.09
CA ASP A 450 61.68 -2.97 12.65
C ASP A 450 61.79 -3.64 14.05
N LEU A 451 60.73 -3.55 14.88
CA LEU A 451 60.62 -4.27 16.16
C LEU A 451 60.55 -5.79 15.99
N GLN A 452 59.85 -6.29 14.97
CA GLN A 452 59.80 -7.72 14.65
C GLN A 452 61.17 -8.25 14.24
N SER A 453 61.92 -7.54 13.39
CA SER A 453 63.28 -7.94 13.02
C SER A 453 64.23 -7.93 14.21
N MET A 454 64.18 -6.90 15.07
CA MET A 454 65.00 -6.84 16.28
C MET A 454 64.70 -8.02 17.24
N ARG A 455 63.41 -8.40 17.38
CA ARG A 455 63.01 -9.54 18.20
C ARG A 455 63.53 -10.87 17.65
N GLU A 456 63.50 -11.05 16.33
CA GLU A 456 63.99 -12.27 15.69
C GLU A 456 65.53 -12.36 15.74
N GLU A 457 66.25 -11.24 15.57
CA GLU A 457 67.70 -11.18 15.77
C GLU A 457 68.10 -11.56 17.20
N MET A 458 67.41 -11.01 18.23
CA MET A 458 67.65 -11.41 19.62
C MET A 458 67.38 -12.90 19.84
N ARG A 459 66.32 -13.46 19.25
CA ARG A 459 66.01 -14.89 19.34
C ARG A 459 67.11 -15.74 18.71
N GLN A 460 67.62 -15.37 17.53
CA GLN A 460 68.73 -16.07 16.90
C GLN A 460 70.02 -15.96 17.71
N GLN A 461 70.32 -14.81 18.33
CA GLN A 461 71.46 -14.67 19.23
C GLN A 461 71.33 -15.58 20.47
N GLN A 462 70.14 -15.69 21.06
CA GLN A 462 69.89 -16.61 22.18
C GLN A 462 70.09 -18.08 21.76
N LEU A 463 69.55 -18.48 20.60
CA LEU A 463 69.71 -19.84 20.07
C LEU A 463 71.18 -20.18 19.79
N LYS A 464 71.95 -19.26 19.19
CA LYS A 464 73.40 -19.43 18.99
C LYS A 464 74.17 -19.58 20.30
N ARG A 465 73.82 -18.82 21.34
CA ARG A 465 74.44 -18.94 22.68
C ARG A 465 74.13 -20.30 23.32
N LEU A 466 72.90 -20.79 23.22
CA LEU A 466 72.51 -22.11 23.73
C LEU A 466 73.23 -23.24 22.98
N ASN A 467 73.31 -23.17 21.65
CA ASN A 467 73.98 -24.19 20.84
C ASN A 467 75.48 -24.28 21.15
N ASN A 468 76.14 -23.14 21.37
CA ASN A 468 77.57 -23.09 21.74
C ASN A 468 77.85 -23.52 23.20
N GLN A 469 76.82 -23.84 23.99
CA GLN A 469 76.96 -24.35 25.37
C GLN A 469 76.67 -25.85 25.50
N LEU A 470 76.32 -26.52 24.40
CA LEU A 470 76.22 -27.98 24.37
C LEU A 470 77.63 -28.58 24.29
N PRO A 471 78.04 -29.49 25.20
CA PRO A 471 79.32 -30.18 25.08
C PRO A 471 79.33 -31.10 23.86
N ASP A 472 80.45 -31.12 23.11
CA ASP A 472 80.73 -32.21 22.17
C ASP A 472 80.70 -33.55 22.92
N LYS A 473 80.10 -34.56 22.29
CA LYS A 473 79.85 -35.90 22.83
C LYS A 473 80.54 -36.98 22.01
#